data_AF-A0A0C3B4S0-F1
#
_entry.id   AF-A0A0C3B4S0-F1
#
_cell.length_a   1.000
_cell.length_b   1.000
_cell.length_c   1.000
_cell.angle_alpha   90.00
_cell.angle_beta   90.00
_cell.angle_gamma   90.00
#
_symmetry.space_group_name_H-M   'P 1'
#
loop_
_entity.id
_entity.type
_entity.pdbx_description
1 polymer ?
#
loop_
_entity_poly.entity_id
_entity_poly.type
_entity_poly.pdbx_seq_one_letter_code
_entity_poly.pdbx_strand_id
1 'polypeptide(L)'
;MGNVTIHYPGHDDEEGVDAIERCFLERHPDAKWWIPGRKPAHTAFWARFDPHTIYYVGGFGNEHFIGFIPLSLYQGARSEQLPGRPRPEGGLQFQH
;
A
#
# COMPACT_ATOMS: atom_id res chain seq x y z
N MET A 1 0.94 14.65 12.40
CA MET A 1 1.41 13.99 11.15
C MET A 1 1.81 12.56 11.50
N GLY A 2 1.65 11.60 10.58
CA GLY A 2 2.08 10.21 10.80
C GLY A 2 3.59 10.05 10.75
N ASN A 3 4.10 8.89 11.18
CA ASN A 3 5.51 8.55 11.04
C ASN A 3 5.77 7.78 9.73
N VAL A 4 7.01 7.79 9.25
CA VAL A 4 7.47 6.94 8.16
C VAL A 4 8.57 6.03 8.68
N THR A 5 8.34 4.73 8.64
CA THR A 5 9.35 3.73 8.96
C THR A 5 10.06 3.36 7.66
N ILE A 6 11.38 3.56 7.62
CA ILE A 6 12.23 3.21 6.47
C ILE A 6 12.84 1.84 6.74
N HIS A 7 12.76 0.96 5.74
CA HIS A 7 13.40 -0.35 5.77
C HIS A 7 14.47 -0.44 4.69
N TYR A 8 15.71 -0.65 5.10
CA TYR A 8 16.87 -0.77 4.22
C TYR A 8 17.22 -2.24 3.94
N PRO A 9 17.44 -2.62 2.68
CA PRO A 9 17.93 -3.95 2.35
C PRO A 9 19.27 -4.21 3.04
N GLY A 10 19.36 -5.29 3.82
CA GLY A 10 20.60 -5.74 4.49
C GLY A 10 20.91 -5.11 5.85
N HIS A 11 19.99 -4.33 6.43
CA HIS A 11 20.16 -3.76 7.77
C HIS A 11 19.06 -4.15 8.77
N ASP A 12 17.81 -4.32 8.30
CA ASP A 12 16.64 -4.58 9.13
C ASP A 12 16.21 -6.07 9.12
N ASP A 13 15.40 -6.49 10.09
CA ASP A 13 14.84 -7.84 10.21
C ASP A 13 14.20 -8.30 8.88
N GLU A 14 14.78 -9.35 8.27
CA GLU A 14 14.41 -9.82 6.91
C GLU A 14 12.93 -10.24 6.81
N GLU A 15 12.35 -10.78 7.88
CA GLU A 15 10.96 -11.26 7.90
C GLU A 15 9.93 -10.14 7.67
N GLY A 16 10.22 -8.92 8.14
CA GLY A 16 9.37 -7.75 7.91
C GLY A 16 9.44 -7.24 6.48
N VAL A 17 10.63 -7.29 5.87
CA VAL A 17 10.88 -6.83 4.50
C VAL A 17 10.25 -7.77 3.47
N ASP A 18 10.35 -9.09 3.67
CA ASP A 18 9.75 -10.09 2.78
C ASP A 18 8.23 -9.97 2.71
N ALA A 19 7.58 -9.68 3.85
CA ALA A 19 6.14 -9.45 3.90
C ALA A 19 5.72 -8.18 3.14
N ILE A 20 6.51 -7.11 3.24
CA ILE A 20 6.30 -5.85 2.51
C ILE A 20 6.49 -6.06 1.01
N GLU A 21 7.58 -6.73 0.60
CA GLU A 21 7.87 -7.02 -0.81
C GLU A 21 6.72 -7.82 -1.43
N ARG A 22 6.30 -8.93 -0.78
CA ARG A 22 5.21 -9.76 -1.27
C ARG A 22 3.91 -8.98 -1.41
N CYS A 23 3.51 -8.24 -0.38
CA CYS A 23 2.30 -7.41 -0.40
C CYS A 23 2.34 -6.35 -1.51
N PHE A 24 3.48 -5.70 -1.70
CA PHE A 24 3.65 -4.69 -2.74
C PHE A 24 3.56 -5.28 -4.16
N LEU A 25 4.24 -6.41 -4.41
CA LEU A 25 4.26 -7.07 -5.72
C LEU A 25 2.95 -7.77 -6.07
N GLU A 26 2.18 -8.24 -5.09
CA GLU A 26 0.82 -8.73 -5.31
C GLU A 26 -0.07 -7.64 -5.95
N ARG A 27 0.17 -6.36 -5.60
CA ARG A 27 -0.59 -5.23 -6.15
C ARG A 27 0.07 -4.56 -7.36
N HIS A 28 1.38 -4.68 -7.50
CA HIS A 28 2.23 -4.06 -8.53
C HIS A 28 3.21 -5.08 -9.15
N PRO A 29 2.71 -6.08 -9.90
CA PRO A 29 3.56 -7.16 -10.43
C PRO A 29 4.57 -6.68 -11.49
N ASP A 30 4.29 -5.56 -12.15
CA ASP A 30 5.17 -4.87 -13.10
C ASP A 30 6.41 -4.25 -12.42
N ALA A 31 6.30 -3.92 -11.13
CA ALA A 31 7.39 -3.36 -10.34
C ALA A 31 8.49 -4.37 -9.99
N LYS A 32 8.33 -5.67 -10.27
CA LYS A 32 9.25 -6.75 -9.86
C LYS A 32 10.71 -6.59 -10.31
N TRP A 33 11.00 -5.74 -11.27
CA TRP A 33 12.37 -5.46 -11.74
C TRP A 33 12.98 -4.20 -11.10
N TRP A 34 12.17 -3.44 -10.37
CA TRP A 34 12.48 -2.10 -9.87
C TRP A 34 12.50 -2.00 -8.34
N ILE A 35 12.33 -3.13 -7.64
CA ILE A 35 12.33 -3.20 -6.19
C ILE A 35 13.74 -3.13 -5.58
N PRO A 36 13.87 -2.74 -4.30
CA PRO A 36 15.13 -2.81 -3.55
C PRO A 36 15.75 -4.22 -3.58
N GLY A 37 17.07 -4.33 -3.54
CA GLY A 37 17.77 -5.63 -3.50
C GLY A 37 17.90 -6.35 -4.86
N ARG A 38 17.13 -5.96 -5.88
CA ARG A 38 17.46 -6.28 -7.28
C ARG A 38 18.56 -5.32 -7.75
N LYS A 39 19.05 -5.43 -8.98
CA LYS A 39 20.00 -4.44 -9.56
C LYS A 39 19.24 -3.50 -10.51
N PRO A 40 18.35 -2.61 -10.05
CA PRO A 40 17.67 -1.69 -10.96
C PRO A 40 18.64 -0.60 -11.43
N ALA A 41 18.21 0.17 -12.43
CA ALA A 41 18.92 1.38 -12.87
C ALA A 41 18.98 2.49 -11.78
N HIS A 42 18.16 2.38 -10.72
CA HIS A 42 18.05 3.36 -9.64
C HIS A 42 18.03 2.68 -8.27
N THR A 43 18.52 3.40 -7.25
CA THR A 43 18.45 2.98 -5.85
C THR A 43 17.02 3.11 -5.32
N ALA A 44 16.50 2.04 -4.73
CA ALA A 44 15.19 2.01 -4.08
C ALA A 44 15.35 1.52 -2.63
N PHE A 45 14.43 1.93 -1.75
CA PHE A 45 14.29 1.43 -0.39
C PHE A 45 12.80 1.21 -0.08
N TRP A 46 12.52 0.42 0.95
CA TRP A 46 11.16 0.18 1.40
C TRP A 46 10.77 1.26 2.43
N ALA A 47 9.55 1.76 2.35
CA ALA A 47 9.02 2.72 3.31
C ALA A 47 7.57 2.39 3.65
N ARG A 48 7.26 2.39 4.94
CA ARG A 48 5.91 2.20 5.47
C ARG A 48 5.44 3.49 6.11
N PHE A 49 4.25 3.94 5.74
CA PHE A 49 3.59 5.05 6.41
C PHE A 49 2.75 4.52 7.58
N ASP A 50 3.04 5.01 8.79
CA ASP A 50 2.32 4.67 10.02
C ASP A 50 1.46 5.89 10.43
N PRO A 51 0.17 5.91 10.04
CA PRO A 51 -0.69 7.05 10.27
C PRO A 51 -0.96 7.23 11.77
N HIS A 52 -0.79 8.46 12.25
CA HIS A 52 -1.20 8.85 13.61
C HIS A 52 -2.66 9.33 13.66
N THR A 53 -3.14 9.95 12.57
CA THR A 53 -4.46 10.57 12.53
C THR A 53 -5.03 10.44 11.11
N ILE A 54 -6.32 10.12 11.03
CA ILE A 54 -7.07 10.01 9.79
C ILE A 54 -8.11 11.13 9.77
N TYR A 55 -8.04 12.02 8.79
CA TYR A 55 -9.05 13.04 8.55
C TYR A 55 -9.68 12.77 7.19
N TYR A 56 -10.98 12.52 7.17
CA TYR A 56 -11.71 12.14 5.98
C TYR A 56 -12.62 13.27 5.53
N VAL A 57 -12.64 13.49 4.22
CA VAL A 57 -13.58 14.37 3.53
C VAL A 57 -14.13 13.58 2.36
N GLY A 58 -15.40 13.21 2.40
CA GLY A 58 -16.02 12.45 1.31
C GLY A 58 -17.49 12.11 1.53
N GLY A 59 -18.04 11.41 0.55
CA GLY A 59 -19.48 11.18 0.40
C GLY A 59 -20.08 12.00 -0.74
N PHE A 60 -21.27 11.61 -1.18
CA PHE A 60 -21.95 12.19 -2.34
C PHE A 60 -23.45 12.34 -2.05
N GLY A 61 -24.01 13.50 -2.40
CA GLY A 61 -25.43 13.80 -2.16
C GLY A 61 -25.74 14.01 -0.68
N ASN A 62 -26.72 13.27 -0.16
CA ASN A 62 -27.19 13.35 1.22
C ASN A 62 -26.33 12.54 2.21
N GLU A 63 -25.42 11.70 1.73
CA GLU A 63 -24.52 10.89 2.56
C GLU A 63 -23.11 11.46 2.47
N HIS A 64 -22.73 12.25 3.48
CA HIS A 64 -21.40 12.84 3.58
C HIS A 64 -20.83 12.72 4.99
N PHE A 65 -19.51 12.53 5.07
CA PHE A 65 -18.77 12.57 6.31
C PHE A 65 -17.55 13.48 6.14
N ILE A 66 -17.40 14.42 7.06
CA ILE A 66 -16.24 15.30 7.17
C ILE A 66 -15.78 15.24 8.63
N GLY A 67 -14.61 14.69 8.88
CA GLY A 67 -14.09 14.61 10.24
C GLY A 67 -13.00 13.58 10.47
N PHE A 68 -12.61 13.47 11.73
CA PHE A 68 -11.62 12.50 12.17
C PHE A 68 -12.20 11.09 12.25
N ILE A 69 -11.45 10.11 11.74
CA ILE A 69 -11.74 8.69 11.89
C ILE A 69 -10.81 8.15 13.00
N PRO A 70 -11.35 7.47 14.03
CA PRO A 70 -10.51 6.82 15.05
C PRO A 70 -9.50 5.86 14.41
N LEU A 71 -8.24 5.93 14.82
CA LEU A 71 -7.16 5.13 14.21
C LEU A 71 -7.44 3.62 14.30
N SER A 72 -7.95 3.15 15.45
CA SER A 72 -8.33 1.75 15.65
C SER A 72 -9.46 1.30 14.74
N LEU A 73 -10.41 2.18 14.43
CA LEU A 73 -11.48 1.91 13.46
C LEU A 73 -10.89 1.78 12.05
N TYR A 74 -10.00 2.68 11.65
CA TYR A 74 -9.34 2.63 10.35
C TYR A 74 -8.49 1.36 10.19
N GLN A 75 -7.69 0.99 11.21
CA GLN A 75 -6.82 -0.18 11.20
C GLN A 75 -7.59 -1.51 11.31
N GLY A 76 -8.72 -1.51 12.01
CA GLY A 76 -9.60 -2.68 12.18
C GLY A 76 -10.59 -2.89 11.04
N ALA A 77 -10.75 -1.90 10.15
CA ALA A 77 -11.63 -2.00 9.00
C ALA A 77 -11.16 -3.12 8.08
N ARG A 78 -12.07 -4.04 7.76
CA ARG A 78 -11.82 -5.04 6.72
C ARG A 78 -12.18 -4.41 5.38
N SER A 79 -11.37 -4.69 4.37
CA SER A 79 -11.77 -4.44 2.99
C SER A 79 -12.94 -5.38 2.68
N GLU A 80 -14.17 -4.93 2.91
CA GLU A 80 -15.33 -5.59 2.32
C GLU A 80 -15.14 -5.52 0.80
N GLN A 81 -15.21 -6.68 0.14
CA GLN A 81 -15.09 -6.73 -1.30
C GLN A 81 -16.36 -6.06 -1.85
N LEU A 82 -16.27 -4.77 -2.17
CA LEU A 82 -17.41 -4.02 -2.70
C LEU A 82 -17.96 -4.79 -3.91
N PRO A 83 -19.25 -5.15 -3.93
CA PRO A 83 -19.83 -5.87 -5.05
C PRO A 83 -19.61 -5.05 -6.33
N GLY A 84 -18.94 -5.65 -7.32
CA GLY A 84 -18.70 -5.04 -8.62
C GLY A 84 -17.28 -4.50 -8.88
N ARG A 85 -16.34 -4.58 -7.92
CA ARG A 85 -14.91 -4.37 -8.22
C ARG A 85 -14.19 -5.72 -8.39
N PRO A 86 -14.12 -6.28 -9.61
CA PRO A 86 -13.30 -7.47 -9.82
C PRO A 86 -11.85 -7.14 -9.45
N ARG A 87 -11.19 -8.09 -8.77
CA ARG A 87 -9.72 -8.10 -8.66
C ARG A 87 -9.18 -8.04 -10.09
N PRO A 88 -8.25 -7.14 -10.44
CA PRO A 88 -7.66 -7.16 -11.77
C PRO A 88 -6.90 -8.49 -11.94
N GLU A 89 -7.56 -9.44 -12.58
CA GLU A 89 -6.95 -10.66 -13.08
C GLU A 89 -6.10 -10.26 -14.29
N GLY A 90 -4.77 -10.28 -14.13
CA GLY A 90 -3.83 -10.10 -15.23
C GLY A 90 -3.40 -8.65 -15.45
N GLY A 91 -2.08 -8.47 -15.54
CA GLY A 91 -1.47 -7.21 -15.94
C GLY A 91 -1.92 -6.78 -17.33
N LEU A 92 -1.90 -5.46 -17.55
CA LEU A 92 -2.05 -4.82 -18.86
C LEU A 92 -1.14 -5.52 -19.88
N GLN A 93 -1.72 -6.34 -20.76
CA GLN A 93 -1.04 -6.72 -21.99
C GLN A 93 -1.09 -5.51 -22.92
N PHE A 94 0.03 -4.80 -23.01
CA PHE A 94 0.30 -3.91 -24.13
C PHE A 94 0.57 -4.80 -25.35
N GLN A 95 -0.39 -4.86 -26.28
CA GLN A 95 -0.15 -5.42 -27.60
C GLN A 95 0.52 -4.34 -28.47
N HIS A 96 1.59 -4.75 -29.17
CA HIS A 96 2.28 -3.96 -30.19
C HIS A 96 1.38 -3.70 -31.41
#